data_AF-A0A0M0KH16-F1
#
_entry.id   AF-A0A0M0KH16-F1
#
_cell.length_a   1.000
_cell.length_b   1.000
_cell.length_c   1.000
_cell.angle_alpha   90.00
_cell.angle_beta   90.00
_cell.angle_gamma   90.00
#
_symmetry.space_group_name_H-M   'P 1'
#
loop_
_entity.id
_entity.type
_entity.pdbx_description
1 polymer ?
#
loop_
_entity_poly.entity_id
_entity_poly.type
_entity_poly.pdbx_seq_one_letter_code
_entity_poly.pdbx_strand_id
1 'polypeptide(L)'
;MNQKKNNWLPHLEESIPEDAQGYTVSLYSVALEGWRRGMTLKFINENRRKSEIIFSLKWRDKEHRFSVSRGDLVPKEAIRICIDKPSTKKYLLDAGVPTPLGKAFEEDVADEEIVNYANSLGYPLVVKPSNGTGGGGVIANIKNEGEFREALAYVKYDLKYPELIVEKYFAGQDYRVYVIGDKVIGAIARIPPNVVGDGVNTIQQLLKVRQKERDKNPALFNRKIKIDKEMENMLQTQGYTLDSVPKKGERVFLKTKNNVSAGGDSIDATEDLTPEIKEIAINAAKAIPGLIQCGVDMMVDKERNKAVILEINSRPHITAHLFPMEGQARDIPKAIIDYYFPNTKSDYDKDQPLLNFDFKHVYETFQAGIAKEITIPNIPTGKMISRQFEINGDGLDLNFEKWVRKQSKDLKLSGFIERIGKEKSSVVVTGTEKAVQKIKDILLNVDSDNYVIIKIDEKEWNKPVKIGFEIKSDESRWSKINKNEKGALQDGYYPVHLKQPATKTTKVKKRNKKQVKDDNYYKKKYYAVINSTSWKVTKPLRKMANLMKRIFKGGK
;
A
#
# COMPACT_ATOMS: atom_id res chain seq x y z
N MET A 1 22.80 -18.01 8.05
CA MET A 1 21.47 -18.22 7.44
C MET A 1 21.44 -17.48 6.12
N ASN A 2 21.25 -18.18 5.00
CA ASN A 2 21.01 -17.54 3.71
C ASN A 2 19.80 -16.61 3.85
N GLN A 3 19.98 -15.30 3.59
CA GLN A 3 18.85 -14.39 3.41
C GLN A 3 17.98 -15.00 2.31
N LYS A 4 16.81 -15.54 2.68
CA LYS A 4 15.82 -16.01 1.71
C LYS A 4 15.49 -14.79 0.85
N LYS A 5 15.90 -14.85 -0.41
CA LYS A 5 15.53 -13.90 -1.46
C LYS A 5 14.01 -13.70 -1.39
N ASN A 6 13.53 -12.46 -1.49
CA ASN A 6 12.11 -12.15 -1.43
C ASN A 6 11.39 -12.97 -2.50
N ASN A 7 10.55 -13.92 -2.08
CA ASN A 7 9.71 -14.70 -2.98
C ASN A 7 8.39 -13.96 -3.15
N TRP A 8 8.41 -12.87 -3.93
CA TRP A 8 7.20 -12.19 -4.35
C TRP A 8 6.42 -13.04 -5.35
N LEU A 9 5.16 -12.67 -5.57
CA LEU A 9 4.31 -13.36 -6.55
C LEU A 9 4.79 -13.02 -7.96
N PRO A 10 5.28 -13.99 -8.77
CA PRO A 10 5.87 -13.69 -10.08
C PRO A 10 4.91 -12.95 -11.02
N HIS A 11 3.60 -13.25 -10.92
CA HIS A 11 2.57 -12.60 -11.73
C HIS A 11 2.27 -11.16 -11.31
N LEU A 12 2.73 -10.70 -10.14
CA LEU A 12 2.62 -9.30 -9.71
C LEU A 12 3.92 -8.51 -9.91
N GLU A 13 5.05 -9.18 -10.02
CA GLU A 13 6.31 -8.54 -10.40
C GLU A 13 6.14 -7.81 -11.73
N GLU A 14 6.55 -6.54 -11.79
CA GLU A 14 6.41 -5.66 -12.95
C GLU A 14 4.95 -5.44 -13.45
N SER A 15 3.94 -5.99 -12.77
CA SER A 15 2.52 -5.80 -13.10
C SER A 15 1.86 -4.68 -12.30
N ILE A 16 2.44 -4.30 -11.15
CA ILE A 16 1.98 -3.18 -10.34
C ILE A 16 2.50 -1.87 -10.95
N PRO A 17 1.61 -0.94 -11.35
CA PRO A 17 2.03 0.33 -11.92
C PRO A 17 2.64 1.24 -10.85
N GLU A 18 3.62 2.05 -11.22
CA GLU A 18 4.29 3.00 -10.30
C GLU A 18 3.31 4.02 -9.67
N ASP A 19 2.23 4.34 -10.39
CA ASP A 19 1.16 5.22 -9.94
C ASP A 19 0.28 4.57 -8.84
N ALA A 20 0.31 3.24 -8.68
CA ALA A 20 -0.33 2.57 -7.56
C ALA A 20 0.55 2.67 -6.31
N GLN A 21 0.08 3.39 -5.29
CA GLN A 21 0.80 3.67 -4.06
C GLN A 21 -0.08 3.50 -2.83
N GLY A 22 0.43 2.82 -1.81
CA GLY A 22 -0.31 2.57 -0.58
C GLY A 22 -1.54 1.68 -0.81
N TYR A 23 -2.74 2.19 -0.50
CA TYR A 23 -3.96 1.38 -0.61
C TYR A 23 -4.32 1.05 -2.06
N THR A 24 -3.93 1.87 -3.05
CA THR A 24 -4.26 1.61 -4.45
C THR A 24 -3.51 0.41 -5.02
N VAL A 25 -2.39 0.00 -4.42
CA VAL A 25 -1.73 -1.28 -4.75
C VAL A 25 -2.63 -2.46 -4.38
N SER A 26 -3.25 -2.42 -3.20
CA SER A 26 -4.21 -3.46 -2.78
C SER A 26 -5.42 -3.51 -3.71
N LEU A 27 -5.98 -2.34 -4.02
CA LEU A 27 -7.11 -2.19 -4.93
C LEU A 27 -6.79 -2.76 -6.31
N TYR A 28 -5.68 -2.30 -6.91
CA TYR A 28 -5.24 -2.70 -8.23
C TYR A 28 -4.95 -4.20 -8.30
N SER A 29 -4.32 -4.78 -7.28
CA SER A 29 -4.00 -6.23 -7.27
C SER A 29 -5.26 -7.10 -7.30
N VAL A 30 -6.32 -6.74 -6.56
CA VAL A 30 -7.60 -7.47 -6.58
C VAL A 30 -8.33 -7.26 -7.91
N ALA A 31 -8.34 -6.03 -8.43
CA ALA A 31 -8.93 -5.72 -9.73
C ALA A 31 -8.23 -6.46 -10.88
N LEU A 32 -6.89 -6.51 -10.85
CA LEU A 32 -6.06 -7.21 -11.83
C LEU A 32 -6.32 -8.71 -11.83
N GLU A 33 -6.42 -9.33 -10.65
CA GLU A 33 -6.73 -10.75 -10.54
C GLU A 33 -8.09 -11.09 -11.19
N GLY A 34 -9.15 -10.35 -10.83
CA GLY A 34 -10.48 -10.57 -11.43
C GLY A 34 -10.48 -10.34 -12.94
N TRP A 35 -9.85 -9.25 -13.40
CA TRP A 35 -9.77 -8.92 -14.82
C TRP A 35 -9.00 -9.96 -15.64
N ARG A 36 -7.90 -10.50 -15.11
CA ARG A 36 -7.13 -11.57 -15.75
C ARG A 36 -7.89 -12.89 -15.87
N ARG A 37 -8.90 -13.12 -15.03
CA ARG A 37 -9.85 -14.25 -15.16
C ARG A 37 -10.98 -14.00 -16.17
N GLY A 38 -10.91 -12.91 -16.94
CA GLY A 38 -11.90 -12.60 -17.97
C GLY A 38 -13.12 -11.84 -17.46
N MET A 39 -13.11 -11.34 -16.22
CA MET A 39 -14.22 -10.55 -15.70
C MET A 39 -14.22 -9.14 -16.30
N THR A 40 -15.42 -8.59 -16.50
CA THR A 40 -15.55 -7.18 -16.83
C THR A 40 -15.22 -6.36 -15.59
N LEU A 41 -14.18 -5.54 -15.68
CA LEU A 41 -13.73 -4.65 -14.63
C LEU A 41 -14.24 -3.23 -14.89
N LYS A 42 -14.78 -2.57 -13.87
CA LYS A 42 -15.14 -1.15 -13.91
C LYS A 42 -14.57 -0.43 -12.70
N PHE A 43 -14.01 0.76 -12.90
CA PHE A 43 -13.69 1.69 -11.82
C PHE A 43 -14.77 2.75 -11.72
N ILE A 44 -15.08 3.17 -10.49
CA ILE A 44 -16.15 4.12 -10.19
C ILE A 44 -15.62 5.15 -9.16
N ASN A 45 -15.93 6.42 -9.40
CA ASN A 45 -15.68 7.54 -8.50
C ASN A 45 -17.00 8.27 -8.22
N GLU A 46 -17.74 7.79 -7.22
CA GLU A 46 -19.05 8.34 -6.85
C GLU A 46 -18.95 9.72 -6.18
N ASN A 47 -17.80 10.07 -5.60
CA ASN A 47 -17.67 11.24 -4.74
C ASN A 47 -16.51 12.16 -5.18
N ARG A 48 -16.76 13.06 -6.14
CA ARG A 48 -15.74 14.00 -6.70
C ARG A 48 -14.92 14.79 -5.68
N ARG A 49 -15.33 14.85 -4.40
CA ARG A 49 -14.63 15.55 -3.31
C ARG A 49 -13.74 14.64 -2.44
N LYS A 50 -13.95 13.32 -2.46
CA LYS A 50 -13.11 12.33 -1.77
C LYS A 50 -12.50 11.42 -2.84
N SER A 51 -11.19 11.36 -2.95
CA SER A 51 -10.45 10.57 -3.96
C SER A 51 -10.57 9.04 -3.77
N GLU A 52 -11.72 8.54 -3.33
CA GLU A 52 -11.96 7.15 -2.99
C GLU A 52 -12.51 6.40 -4.20
N ILE A 53 -11.60 5.86 -5.00
CA ILE A 53 -11.93 5.00 -6.14
C ILE A 53 -12.42 3.65 -5.60
N ILE A 54 -13.55 3.18 -6.12
CA ILE A 54 -14.01 1.79 -5.96
C ILE A 54 -13.97 1.11 -7.33
N PHE A 55 -14.09 -0.21 -7.35
CA PHE A 55 -14.23 -0.96 -8.61
C PHE A 55 -15.30 -2.03 -8.50
N SER A 56 -15.83 -2.49 -9.63
CA SER A 56 -16.66 -3.67 -9.71
C SER A 56 -16.06 -4.70 -10.66
N LEU A 57 -16.30 -5.97 -10.35
CA LEU A 57 -16.00 -7.10 -11.21
C LEU A 57 -17.32 -7.78 -11.54
N LYS A 58 -17.55 -8.06 -12.82
CA LYS A 58 -18.73 -8.77 -13.30
C LYS A 58 -18.32 -10.02 -14.06
N TRP A 59 -18.93 -11.15 -13.68
CA TRP A 59 -18.83 -12.42 -14.37
C TRP A 59 -20.23 -12.95 -14.63
N ARG A 60 -20.61 -13.04 -15.91
CA ARG A 60 -21.99 -13.38 -16.34
C ARG A 60 -23.00 -12.46 -15.65
N ASP A 61 -23.94 -13.00 -14.89
CA ASP A 61 -25.00 -12.24 -14.22
C ASP A 61 -24.63 -11.76 -12.80
N LYS A 62 -23.45 -12.13 -12.30
CA LYS A 62 -22.99 -11.72 -10.96
C LYS A 62 -22.02 -10.56 -11.05
N GLU A 63 -22.28 -9.49 -10.31
CA GLU A 63 -21.40 -8.33 -10.17
C GLU A 63 -21.17 -8.05 -8.69
N HIS A 64 -19.91 -7.85 -8.31
CA HIS A 64 -19.50 -7.48 -6.95
C HIS A 64 -18.71 -6.18 -6.99
N ARG A 65 -18.99 -5.29 -6.04
CA ARG A 65 -18.26 -4.03 -5.82
C ARG A 65 -17.23 -4.19 -4.73
N PHE A 66 -16.09 -3.54 -4.92
CA PHE A 66 -14.94 -3.60 -4.03
C PHE A 66 -14.41 -2.19 -3.71
N SER A 67 -14.06 -1.98 -2.45
CA SER A 67 -13.34 -0.81 -1.96
C SER A 67 -12.02 -1.27 -1.36
N VAL A 68 -10.91 -0.93 -2.03
CA VAL A 68 -9.58 -1.46 -1.71
C VAL A 68 -9.60 -2.99 -1.85
N SER A 69 -9.54 -3.74 -0.74
CA SER A 69 -9.65 -5.21 -0.72
C SER A 69 -11.04 -5.70 -0.32
N ARG A 70 -11.90 -4.84 0.23
CA ARG A 70 -13.22 -5.19 0.80
C ARG A 70 -14.29 -5.26 -0.28
N GLY A 71 -14.87 -6.44 -0.49
CA GLY A 71 -16.06 -6.59 -1.35
C GLY A 71 -17.38 -6.31 -0.63
N ASP A 72 -18.46 -6.28 -1.40
CA ASP A 72 -19.81 -5.87 -0.99
C ASP A 72 -20.60 -6.91 -0.18
N LEU A 73 -20.11 -8.15 -0.09
CA LEU A 73 -20.66 -9.17 0.80
C LEU A 73 -20.41 -8.86 2.29
N VAL A 74 -19.49 -7.94 2.60
CA VAL A 74 -19.32 -7.43 3.98
C VAL A 74 -20.34 -6.31 4.24
N PRO A 75 -21.33 -6.52 5.12
CA PRO A 75 -22.42 -5.57 5.31
C PRO A 75 -21.95 -4.29 6.04
N LYS A 76 -22.70 -3.20 5.85
CA LYS A 76 -22.42 -1.91 6.52
C LYS A 76 -22.34 -2.02 8.04
N GLU A 77 -23.12 -2.93 8.63
CA GLU A 77 -23.14 -3.13 10.08
C GLU A 77 -21.83 -3.74 10.58
N ALA A 78 -21.31 -4.79 9.94
CA ALA A 78 -19.98 -5.33 10.23
C ALA A 78 -18.89 -4.26 10.12
N ILE A 79 -19.00 -3.38 9.10
CA ILE A 79 -18.06 -2.27 8.92
C ILE A 79 -18.11 -1.30 10.11
N ARG A 80 -19.30 -0.94 10.59
CA ARG A 80 -19.48 -0.05 11.76
C ARG A 80 -18.90 -0.67 13.02
N ILE A 81 -19.20 -1.94 13.27
CA ILE A 81 -18.66 -2.67 14.42
C ILE A 81 -17.13 -2.64 14.39
N CYS A 82 -16.49 -2.95 13.25
CA CYS A 82 -15.03 -2.93 13.13
C CYS A 82 -14.38 -1.53 13.25
N ILE A 83 -15.12 -0.45 12.99
CA ILE A 83 -14.61 0.93 13.16
C ILE A 83 -14.61 1.32 14.64
N ASP A 84 -15.59 0.83 15.39
CA ASP A 84 -15.73 1.12 16.82
C ASP A 84 -15.04 0.03 17.67
N LYS A 85 -13.88 0.38 18.25
CA LYS A 85 -13.09 -0.57 19.05
C LYS A 85 -13.84 -1.12 20.27
N PRO A 86 -14.61 -0.32 21.05
CA PRO A 86 -15.42 -0.84 22.13
C PRO A 86 -16.46 -1.87 21.66
N SER A 87 -17.18 -1.59 20.57
CA SER A 87 -18.13 -2.55 19.98
C SER A 87 -17.43 -3.82 19.51
N THR A 88 -16.34 -3.70 18.74
CA THR A 88 -15.54 -4.87 18.30
C THR A 88 -15.17 -5.74 19.49
N LYS A 89 -14.67 -5.13 20.56
CA LYS A 89 -14.27 -5.83 21.79
C LYS A 89 -15.44 -6.55 22.44
N LYS A 90 -16.62 -5.93 22.51
CA LYS A 90 -17.82 -6.56 23.05
C LYS A 90 -18.16 -7.84 22.29
N TYR A 91 -18.24 -7.78 20.96
CA TYR A 91 -18.51 -8.98 20.14
C TYR A 91 -17.46 -10.07 20.33
N LEU A 92 -16.18 -9.71 20.46
CA LEU A 92 -15.11 -10.66 20.74
C LEU A 92 -15.30 -11.37 22.09
N LEU A 93 -15.61 -10.60 23.15
CA LEU A 93 -15.85 -11.15 24.49
C LEU A 93 -17.09 -12.05 24.52
N ASP A 94 -18.19 -11.60 23.91
CA ASP A 94 -19.45 -12.36 23.83
C ASP A 94 -19.26 -13.69 23.08
N ALA A 95 -18.32 -13.75 22.12
CA ALA A 95 -17.95 -14.95 21.38
C ALA A 95 -16.83 -15.78 22.04
N GLY A 96 -16.35 -15.41 23.24
CA GLY A 96 -15.26 -16.10 23.94
C GLY A 96 -13.89 -15.96 23.27
N VAL A 97 -13.72 -14.99 22.36
CA VAL A 97 -12.45 -14.74 21.66
C VAL A 97 -11.51 -13.95 22.58
N PRO A 98 -10.27 -14.41 22.81
CA PRO A 98 -9.31 -13.72 23.67
C PRO A 98 -9.00 -12.29 23.19
N THR A 99 -9.19 -11.31 24.06
CA THR A 99 -8.83 -9.89 23.88
C THR A 99 -8.26 -9.36 25.19
N PRO A 100 -7.38 -8.32 25.18
CA PRO A 100 -6.85 -7.77 26.43
C PRO A 100 -7.96 -7.32 27.38
N LEU A 101 -7.87 -7.71 28.66
CA LEU A 101 -8.81 -7.26 29.69
C LEU A 101 -8.71 -5.74 29.85
N GLY A 102 -9.83 -5.03 29.85
CA GLY A 102 -9.83 -3.56 29.86
C GLY A 102 -11.16 -2.96 29.42
N LYS A 103 -11.33 -1.65 29.57
CA LYS A 103 -12.53 -0.93 29.09
C LYS A 103 -12.19 0.43 28.47
N ALA A 104 -13.17 0.99 27.77
CA ALA A 104 -13.14 2.34 27.23
C ALA A 104 -13.64 3.35 28.27
N PHE A 105 -13.19 4.60 28.13
CA PHE A 105 -13.53 5.75 28.94
C PHE A 105 -13.90 6.91 28.01
N GLU A 106 -15.05 7.51 28.27
CA GLU A 106 -15.55 8.70 27.59
C GLU A 106 -14.79 9.97 28.05
N GLU A 107 -14.94 11.05 27.29
CA GLU A 107 -14.24 12.33 27.52
C GLU A 107 -14.46 12.92 28.93
N ASP A 108 -15.68 12.79 29.44
CA ASP A 108 -16.16 13.38 30.68
C ASP A 108 -15.71 12.63 31.94
N VAL A 109 -15.12 11.44 31.78
CA VAL A 109 -14.60 10.67 32.92
C VAL A 109 -13.38 11.36 33.51
N ALA A 110 -13.42 11.56 34.84
CA ALA A 110 -12.35 12.18 35.60
C ALA A 110 -11.08 11.32 35.59
N ASP A 111 -9.90 11.93 35.48
CA ASP A 111 -8.64 11.19 35.40
C ASP A 111 -8.40 10.28 36.61
N GLU A 112 -8.81 10.69 37.81
CA GLU A 112 -8.70 9.84 39.01
C GLU A 112 -9.55 8.58 38.93
N GLU A 113 -10.70 8.61 38.26
CA GLU A 113 -11.50 7.39 38.05
C GLU A 113 -10.77 6.42 37.10
N ILE A 114 -10.13 6.95 36.06
CA ILE A 114 -9.33 6.17 35.12
C ILE A 114 -8.11 5.56 35.83
N VAL A 115 -7.43 6.33 36.69
CA VAL A 115 -6.29 5.85 37.49
C VAL A 115 -6.72 4.80 38.51
N ASN A 116 -7.84 5.00 39.21
CA ASN A 116 -8.38 4.01 40.15
C ASN A 116 -8.70 2.69 39.44
N TYR A 117 -9.30 2.76 38.25
CA TYR A 117 -9.51 1.58 37.42
C TYR A 117 -8.18 0.92 37.02
N ALA A 118 -7.20 1.69 36.57
CA ALA A 118 -5.87 1.17 36.22
C ALA A 118 -5.22 0.43 37.40
N ASN A 119 -5.28 1.00 38.60
CA ASN A 119 -4.78 0.37 39.82
C ASN A 119 -5.54 -0.92 40.17
N SER A 120 -6.87 -0.92 40.02
CA SER A 120 -7.70 -2.13 40.24
C SER A 120 -7.41 -3.24 39.22
N LEU A 121 -7.12 -2.86 37.97
CA LEU A 121 -6.77 -3.80 36.90
C LEU A 121 -5.35 -4.36 37.14
N GLY A 122 -4.45 -3.52 37.64
CA GLY A 122 -3.05 -3.84 37.96
C GLY A 122 -2.11 -3.74 36.76
N TYR A 123 -0.83 -3.47 37.03
CA TYR A 123 0.21 -3.31 36.01
C TYR A 123 0.84 -4.64 35.56
N PRO A 124 1.42 -4.74 34.35
CA PRO A 124 1.56 -3.70 33.34
C PRO A 124 0.31 -3.43 32.48
N LEU A 125 0.18 -2.19 31.99
CA LEU A 125 -0.98 -1.69 31.25
C LEU A 125 -0.62 -1.06 29.89
N VAL A 126 -1.67 -0.83 29.11
CA VAL A 126 -1.69 -0.10 27.84
C VAL A 126 -2.76 0.99 27.92
N VAL A 127 -2.42 2.19 27.46
CA VAL A 127 -3.36 3.30 27.21
C VAL A 127 -3.37 3.57 25.71
N LYS A 128 -4.56 3.63 25.10
CA LYS A 128 -4.73 3.92 23.67
C LYS A 128 -6.01 4.72 23.39
N PRO A 129 -6.05 5.58 22.36
CA PRO A 129 -7.29 6.23 21.94
C PRO A 129 -8.35 5.26 21.44
N SER A 130 -9.63 5.52 21.75
CA SER A 130 -10.79 4.76 21.24
C SER A 130 -10.85 4.77 19.72
N ASN A 131 -10.65 5.94 19.11
CA ASN A 131 -10.82 6.22 17.68
C ASN A 131 -9.49 6.43 16.91
N GLY A 132 -8.35 6.21 17.56
CA GLY A 132 -7.03 6.37 16.95
C GLY A 132 -6.74 5.31 15.89
N THR A 133 -6.05 5.70 14.81
CA THR A 133 -5.61 4.79 13.73
C THR A 133 -4.08 4.68 13.68
N GLY A 134 -3.56 3.56 13.15
CA GLY A 134 -2.13 3.39 12.90
C GLY A 134 -1.23 3.52 14.14
N GLY A 135 -1.73 3.12 15.32
CA GLY A 135 -1.02 3.16 16.60
C GLY A 135 -0.70 4.57 17.13
N GLY A 136 -1.33 5.61 16.59
CA GLY A 136 -1.22 6.97 17.15
C GLY A 136 -1.77 7.01 18.58
N GLY A 137 -0.98 7.53 19.52
CA GLY A 137 -1.37 7.66 20.93
C GLY A 137 -1.35 6.36 21.75
N VAL A 138 -0.87 5.25 21.21
CA VAL A 138 -0.72 4.01 22.00
C VAL A 138 0.55 4.09 22.85
N ILE A 139 0.39 3.96 24.17
CA ILE A 139 1.49 3.77 25.13
C ILE A 139 1.28 2.40 25.79
N ALA A 140 2.27 1.53 25.68
CA ALA A 140 2.20 0.15 26.15
C ALA A 140 3.30 -0.16 27.17
N ASN A 141 3.11 -1.26 27.91
CA ASN A 141 4.02 -1.73 28.95
C ASN A 141 4.26 -0.70 30.06
N ILE A 142 3.20 0.01 30.45
CA ILE A 142 3.19 0.95 31.58
C ILE A 142 3.27 0.15 32.87
N LYS A 143 4.30 0.33 33.68
CA LYS A 143 4.65 -0.59 34.78
C LYS A 143 4.13 -0.16 36.15
N ASN A 144 3.73 1.10 36.32
CA ASN A 144 3.30 1.66 37.59
C ASN A 144 2.38 2.88 37.38
N GLU A 145 1.77 3.36 38.47
CA GLU A 145 0.85 4.49 38.46
C GLU A 145 1.50 5.80 37.98
N GLY A 146 2.75 6.06 38.35
CA GLY A 146 3.47 7.27 37.91
C GLY A 146 3.57 7.33 36.39
N GLU A 147 4.08 6.26 35.77
CA GLU A 147 4.12 6.11 34.31
C GLU A 147 2.72 6.18 33.69
N PHE A 148 1.70 5.66 34.36
CA PHE A 148 0.31 5.69 33.88
C PHE A 148 -0.26 7.09 33.84
N ARG A 149 -0.06 7.89 34.90
CA ARG A 149 -0.50 9.29 34.95
C ARG A 149 0.17 10.14 33.86
N GLU A 150 1.46 9.92 33.63
CA GLU A 150 2.18 10.57 32.53
C GLU A 150 1.63 10.17 31.16
N ALA A 151 1.41 8.87 30.94
CA ALA A 151 0.83 8.35 29.70
C ALA A 151 -0.58 8.88 29.46
N LEU A 152 -1.43 8.86 30.49
CA LEU A 152 -2.79 9.40 30.45
C LEU A 152 -2.78 10.88 30.07
N ALA A 153 -1.96 11.69 30.75
CA ALA A 153 -1.88 13.11 30.48
C ALA A 153 -1.39 13.41 29.05
N TYR A 154 -0.36 12.68 28.60
CA TYR A 154 0.17 12.83 27.24
C TYR A 154 -0.87 12.47 26.18
N VAL A 155 -1.55 11.33 26.31
CA VAL A 155 -2.53 10.88 25.31
C VAL A 155 -3.77 11.77 25.32
N LYS A 156 -4.31 12.09 26.50
CA LYS A 156 -5.54 12.87 26.65
C LYS A 156 -5.36 14.34 26.29
N TYR A 157 -4.30 14.99 26.78
CA TYR A 157 -4.15 16.44 26.69
C TYR A 157 -3.15 16.89 25.62
N ASP A 158 -1.96 16.27 25.55
CA ASP A 158 -0.94 16.69 24.58
C ASP A 158 -1.30 16.25 23.16
N LEU A 159 -1.75 15.00 23.01
CA LEU A 159 -2.23 14.44 21.74
C LEU A 159 -3.70 14.73 21.46
N LYS A 160 -4.46 15.21 22.47
CA LYS A 160 -5.87 15.59 22.35
C LYS A 160 -6.78 14.43 21.93
N TYR A 161 -6.57 13.26 22.53
CA TYR A 161 -7.50 12.13 22.42
C TYR A 161 -8.34 12.03 23.69
N PRO A 162 -9.54 12.65 23.73
CA PRO A 162 -10.33 12.73 24.94
C PRO A 162 -10.87 11.37 25.41
N GLU A 163 -11.22 10.49 24.45
CA GLU A 163 -11.70 9.14 24.69
C GLU A 163 -10.57 8.11 24.63
N LEU A 164 -10.51 7.21 25.62
CA LEU A 164 -9.38 6.33 25.84
C LEU A 164 -9.82 4.90 26.14
N ILE A 165 -8.91 3.96 25.94
CA ILE A 165 -9.03 2.57 26.35
C ILE A 165 -7.83 2.23 27.25
N VAL A 166 -8.12 1.63 28.40
CA VAL A 166 -7.11 1.12 29.34
C VAL A 166 -7.21 -0.41 29.39
N GLU A 167 -6.12 -1.08 29.06
CA GLU A 167 -6.06 -2.53 28.89
C GLU A 167 -4.83 -3.14 29.55
N LYS A 168 -4.93 -4.43 29.92
CA LYS A 168 -3.80 -5.25 30.32
C LYS A 168 -2.78 -5.34 29.20
N TYR A 169 -1.51 -5.12 29.55
CA TYR A 169 -0.42 -5.37 28.62
C TYR A 169 -0.27 -6.88 28.38
N PHE A 170 -0.23 -7.27 27.10
CA PHE A 170 0.07 -8.62 26.67
C PHE A 170 1.46 -8.65 26.06
N ALA A 171 2.38 -9.38 26.68
CA ALA A 171 3.70 -9.62 26.13
C ALA A 171 3.62 -10.60 24.96
N GLY A 172 4.07 -10.19 23.78
CA GLY A 172 4.05 -11.03 22.60
C GLY A 172 4.61 -10.28 21.39
N GLN A 173 4.57 -10.94 20.24
CA GLN A 173 4.92 -10.34 18.96
C GLN A 173 3.64 -9.93 18.22
N ASP A 174 3.74 -8.85 17.47
CA ASP A 174 2.63 -8.25 16.74
C ASP A 174 2.43 -8.91 15.37
N TYR A 175 1.23 -9.46 15.13
CA TYR A 175 0.83 -10.12 13.90
C TYR A 175 -0.38 -9.45 13.27
N ARG A 176 -0.39 -9.40 11.94
CA ARG A 176 -1.60 -9.16 11.15
C ARG A 176 -1.91 -10.40 10.32
N VAL A 177 -3.08 -10.96 10.57
CA VAL A 177 -3.60 -12.17 9.92
C VAL A 177 -4.74 -11.80 8.99
N TYR A 178 -4.68 -12.21 7.73
CA TYR A 178 -5.75 -12.04 6.77
C TYR A 178 -6.65 -13.28 6.77
N VAL A 179 -7.93 -13.08 7.07
CA VAL A 179 -8.94 -14.14 7.13
C VAL A 179 -9.99 -13.90 6.03
N ILE A 180 -10.42 -14.97 5.36
CA ILE A 180 -11.60 -14.98 4.48
C ILE A 180 -12.38 -16.29 4.65
N GLY A 181 -13.69 -16.17 4.89
CA GLY A 181 -14.52 -17.28 5.36
C GLY A 181 -13.89 -17.93 6.60
N ASP A 182 -13.69 -19.26 6.53
CA ASP A 182 -13.10 -20.06 7.59
C ASP A 182 -11.59 -20.30 7.42
N LYS A 183 -10.88 -19.42 6.72
CA LYS A 183 -9.48 -19.66 6.35
C LYS A 183 -8.59 -18.46 6.64
N VAL A 184 -7.45 -18.74 7.28
CA VAL A 184 -6.29 -17.85 7.29
C VAL A 184 -5.56 -17.99 5.95
N ILE A 185 -5.50 -16.90 5.19
CA ILE A 185 -4.81 -16.88 3.88
C ILE A 185 -3.36 -16.46 4.03
N GLY A 186 -3.07 -15.58 4.99
CA GLY A 186 -1.72 -15.14 5.28
C GLY A 186 -1.59 -14.50 6.65
N ALA A 187 -0.40 -14.55 7.23
CA ALA A 187 -0.04 -13.83 8.43
C ALA A 187 1.30 -13.12 8.23
N ILE A 188 1.38 -11.88 8.68
CA ILE A 188 2.64 -11.12 8.73
C ILE A 188 3.00 -10.81 10.18
N ALA A 189 4.24 -11.08 10.55
CA ALA A 189 4.83 -10.50 11.74
C ALA A 189 5.28 -9.07 11.39
N ARG A 190 4.89 -8.10 12.22
CA ARG A 190 5.32 -6.70 12.07
C ARG A 190 6.51 -6.44 12.97
N ILE A 191 7.65 -6.13 12.38
CA ILE A 191 8.87 -5.81 13.13
C ILE A 191 9.22 -4.33 12.96
N PRO A 192 9.79 -3.68 14.00
CA PRO A 192 10.26 -2.31 13.87
C PRO A 192 11.30 -2.17 12.75
N PRO A 193 11.45 -0.97 12.18
CA PRO A 193 12.56 -0.65 11.27
C PRO A 193 13.88 -1.11 11.86
N ASN A 194 14.71 -1.79 11.07
CA ASN A 194 15.93 -2.46 11.54
C ASN A 194 16.98 -2.54 10.43
N VAL A 195 18.22 -2.85 10.84
CA VAL A 195 19.31 -3.30 9.95
C VAL A 195 19.90 -4.59 10.50
N VAL A 196 20.47 -5.42 9.62
CA VAL A 196 21.17 -6.65 10.01
C VAL A 196 22.66 -6.44 9.78
N GLY A 197 23.46 -6.60 10.82
CA GLY A 197 24.91 -6.49 10.76
C GLY A 197 25.52 -7.53 9.83
N ASP A 198 26.53 -7.12 9.08
CA ASP A 198 27.37 -8.02 8.29
C ASP A 198 28.79 -8.16 8.89
N GLY A 199 29.06 -7.46 9.99
CA GLY A 199 30.36 -7.41 10.66
C GLY A 199 31.39 -6.48 10.02
N VAL A 200 31.01 -5.72 8.97
CA VAL A 200 31.93 -4.86 8.21
C VAL A 200 31.39 -3.44 8.05
N ASN A 201 30.13 -3.31 7.66
CA ASN A 201 29.50 -2.03 7.35
C ASN A 201 28.93 -1.37 8.60
N THR A 202 28.99 -0.04 8.66
CA THR A 202 28.36 0.75 9.72
C THR A 202 26.83 0.71 9.60
N ILE A 203 26.11 1.00 10.69
CA ILE A 203 24.65 1.13 10.67
C ILE A 203 24.19 2.11 9.59
N GLN A 204 24.89 3.23 9.38
CA GLN A 204 24.57 4.19 8.33
C GLN A 204 24.70 3.59 6.92
N GLN A 205 25.73 2.78 6.66
CA GLN A 205 25.93 2.10 5.38
C GLN A 205 24.87 1.01 5.16
N LEU A 206 24.61 0.20 6.17
CA LEU A 206 23.56 -0.83 6.15
C LEU A 206 22.19 -0.22 5.90
N LEU A 207 21.89 0.94 6.50
CA LEU A 207 20.64 1.67 6.27
C LEU A 207 20.51 2.13 4.81
N LYS A 208 21.59 2.58 4.16
CA LYS A 208 21.56 2.95 2.73
C LYS A 208 21.27 1.74 1.84
N VAL A 209 21.88 0.58 2.14
CA VAL A 209 21.60 -0.68 1.42
C VAL A 209 20.14 -1.07 1.60
N ARG A 210 19.66 -1.08 2.85
CA ARG A 210 18.27 -1.38 3.20
C ARG A 210 17.28 -0.47 2.50
N GLN A 211 17.55 0.83 2.43
CA GLN A 211 16.66 1.77 1.76
C GLN A 211 16.55 1.49 0.26
N LYS A 212 17.65 1.12 -0.42
CA LYS A 212 17.61 0.73 -1.84
C LYS A 212 16.76 -0.52 -2.09
N GLU A 213 16.77 -1.49 -1.18
CA GLU A 213 15.88 -2.66 -1.27
C GLU A 213 14.42 -2.28 -1.09
N ARG A 214 14.14 -1.42 -0.11
CA ARG A 214 12.78 -0.93 0.18
C ARG A 214 12.22 -0.07 -0.94
N ASP A 215 13.07 0.69 -1.65
CA ASP A 215 12.70 1.49 -2.82
C ASP A 215 12.22 0.59 -3.98
N LYS A 216 12.59 -0.69 -4.04
CA LYS A 216 12.07 -1.63 -5.04
C LYS A 216 10.75 -2.28 -4.63
N ASN A 217 10.35 -2.17 -3.35
CA ASN A 217 9.17 -2.84 -2.83
C ASN A 217 7.92 -1.94 -2.99
N PRO A 218 6.89 -2.37 -3.75
CA PRO A 218 5.66 -1.59 -3.94
C PRO A 218 4.92 -1.24 -2.64
N ALA A 219 5.07 -2.05 -1.59
CA ALA A 219 4.48 -1.79 -0.27
C ALA A 219 5.21 -0.69 0.52
N LEU A 220 6.47 -0.38 0.19
CA LEU A 220 7.36 0.44 1.01
C LEU A 220 8.05 1.60 0.29
N PHE A 221 7.96 1.72 -1.04
CA PHE A 221 8.63 2.76 -1.84
C PHE A 221 8.49 4.18 -1.28
N ASN A 222 7.29 4.55 -0.80
CA ASN A 222 7.02 5.88 -0.21
C ASN A 222 7.31 5.99 1.30
N ARG A 223 7.83 4.94 1.93
CA ARG A 223 8.01 4.84 3.40
C ARG A 223 9.48 4.75 3.76
N LYS A 224 10.19 5.86 3.55
CA LYS A 224 11.62 5.96 3.85
C LYS A 224 11.89 5.95 5.35
N ILE A 225 12.94 5.23 5.76
CA ILE A 225 13.43 5.26 7.14
C ILE A 225 14.23 6.55 7.31
N LYS A 226 13.69 7.50 8.08
CA LYS A 226 14.33 8.78 8.35
C LYS A 226 15.22 8.67 9.57
N ILE A 227 16.42 9.23 9.49
CA ILE A 227 17.28 9.45 10.66
C ILE A 227 16.68 10.63 11.43
N ASP A 228 16.21 10.36 12.63
CA ASP A 228 15.61 11.33 13.55
C ASP A 228 16.01 11.04 15.00
N LYS A 229 15.55 11.89 15.92
CA LYS A 229 15.93 11.79 17.34
C LYS A 229 15.47 10.49 17.99
N GLU A 230 14.35 9.93 17.54
CA GLU A 230 13.86 8.63 18.02
C GLU A 230 14.86 7.52 17.67
N MET A 231 15.38 7.52 16.44
CA MET A 231 16.41 6.58 16.02
C MET A 231 17.70 6.73 16.81
N GLU A 232 18.19 7.97 16.97
CA GLU A 232 19.40 8.22 17.76
C GLU A 232 19.25 7.69 19.20
N ASN A 233 18.12 7.97 19.84
CA ASN A 233 17.85 7.50 21.19
C ASN A 233 17.78 5.96 21.24
N MET A 234 17.12 5.33 20.26
CA MET A 234 16.99 3.87 20.18
C MET A 234 18.35 3.19 19.99
N LEU A 235 19.21 3.73 19.14
CA LEU A 235 20.57 3.24 18.96
C LEU A 235 21.38 3.38 20.25
N GLN A 236 21.33 4.56 20.90
CA GLN A 236 22.03 4.80 22.16
C GLN A 236 21.60 3.82 23.25
N THR A 237 20.30 3.52 23.38
CA THR A 237 19.80 2.54 24.37
C THR A 237 20.30 1.12 24.11
N GLN A 238 20.66 0.79 22.86
CA GLN A 238 21.25 -0.49 22.48
C GLN A 238 22.79 -0.46 22.49
N GLY A 239 23.41 0.66 22.91
CA GLY A 239 24.87 0.81 22.91
C GLY A 239 25.48 1.10 21.53
N TYR A 240 24.67 1.57 20.57
CA TYR A 240 25.09 1.83 19.20
C TYR A 240 25.04 3.32 18.83
N THR A 241 25.82 3.66 17.80
CA THR A 241 25.74 4.91 17.04
C THR A 241 25.61 4.60 15.54
N LEU A 242 25.33 5.60 14.70
CA LEU A 242 25.28 5.41 13.25
C LEU A 242 26.60 4.90 12.64
N ASP A 243 27.73 5.17 13.30
CA ASP A 243 29.07 4.77 12.88
C ASP A 243 29.51 3.41 13.44
N SER A 244 28.68 2.81 14.31
CA SER A 244 28.96 1.47 14.84
C SER A 244 28.80 0.39 13.78
N VAL A 245 29.60 -0.67 13.88
CA VAL A 245 29.54 -1.86 13.03
C VAL A 245 28.92 -3.01 13.84
N PRO A 246 27.66 -3.38 13.60
CA PRO A 246 27.01 -4.48 14.32
C PRO A 246 27.60 -5.83 13.92
N LYS A 247 27.54 -6.83 14.82
CA LYS A 247 28.07 -8.16 14.54
C LYS A 247 27.31 -8.82 13.39
N LYS A 248 27.98 -9.71 12.66
CA LYS A 248 27.36 -10.45 11.56
C LYS A 248 26.13 -11.24 12.06
N GLY A 249 24.97 -10.98 11.45
CA GLY A 249 23.69 -11.59 11.78
C GLY A 249 22.90 -10.89 12.90
N GLU A 250 23.48 -9.89 13.55
CA GLU A 250 22.80 -9.13 14.61
C GLU A 250 21.78 -8.16 14.02
N ARG A 251 20.52 -8.25 14.47
CA ARG A 251 19.46 -7.33 14.05
C ARG A 251 19.37 -6.16 15.01
N VAL A 252 19.74 -4.97 14.54
CA VAL A 252 19.67 -3.72 15.31
C VAL A 252 18.38 -2.98 14.95
N PHE A 253 17.54 -2.71 15.95
CA PHE A 253 16.29 -1.99 15.75
C PHE A 253 16.55 -0.48 15.76
N LEU A 254 15.94 0.22 14.82
CA LEU A 254 16.12 1.66 14.60
C LEU A 254 15.01 2.49 15.24
N LYS A 255 13.86 1.90 15.55
CA LYS A 255 12.73 2.56 16.21
C LYS A 255 12.01 1.57 17.12
N THR A 256 11.19 2.09 18.04
CA THR A 256 10.41 1.28 18.99
C THR A 256 9.07 0.80 18.42
N LYS A 257 8.47 1.54 17.48
CA LYS A 257 7.12 1.26 16.97
C LYS A 257 7.12 0.26 15.80
N ASN A 258 6.23 -0.75 15.88
CA ASN A 258 6.08 -1.83 14.88
C ASN A 258 5.25 -1.46 13.64
N ASN A 259 4.80 -0.20 13.51
CA ASN A 259 3.86 0.14 12.46
C ASN A 259 4.53 0.15 11.08
N VAL A 260 3.96 -0.61 10.14
CA VAL A 260 4.36 -0.59 8.72
C VAL A 260 4.24 0.83 8.14
N SER A 261 3.32 1.67 8.65
CA SER A 261 3.21 3.09 8.28
C SER A 261 4.40 3.94 8.73
N ALA A 262 5.07 3.54 9.82
CA ALA A 262 6.34 4.12 10.29
C ALA A 262 7.57 3.45 9.64
N GLY A 263 7.34 2.58 8.64
CA GLY A 263 8.38 1.89 7.91
C GLY A 263 8.80 0.55 8.51
N GLY A 264 8.05 -0.03 9.45
CA GLY A 264 8.28 -1.39 9.93
C GLY A 264 8.31 -2.41 8.79
N ASP A 265 9.17 -3.42 8.91
CA ASP A 265 9.26 -4.50 7.92
C ASP A 265 8.14 -5.51 8.16
N SER A 266 7.67 -6.12 7.08
CA SER A 266 6.72 -7.23 7.12
C SER A 266 7.46 -8.53 6.83
N ILE A 267 7.29 -9.50 7.72
CA ILE A 267 7.84 -10.85 7.56
C ILE A 267 6.65 -11.80 7.41
N ASP A 268 6.61 -12.57 6.33
CA ASP A 268 5.61 -13.65 6.22
C ASP A 268 5.85 -14.68 7.31
N ALA A 269 4.80 -14.96 8.07
CA ALA A 269 4.81 -15.85 9.22
C ALA A 269 3.54 -16.72 9.23
N THR A 270 2.96 -16.96 8.04
CA THR A 270 1.74 -17.75 7.90
C THR A 270 1.93 -19.19 8.36
N GLU A 271 3.08 -19.81 8.08
CA GLU A 271 3.38 -21.17 8.54
C GLU A 271 3.91 -21.21 9.98
N ASP A 272 4.32 -20.06 10.52
CA ASP A 272 4.80 -19.97 11.91
C ASP A 272 3.66 -19.97 12.93
N LEU A 273 2.43 -19.65 12.51
CA LEU A 273 1.27 -19.68 13.38
C LEU A 273 0.72 -21.09 13.49
N THR A 274 0.57 -21.57 14.72
CA THR A 274 -0.05 -22.84 15.04
C THR A 274 -1.52 -22.87 14.61
N PRO A 275 -2.11 -24.07 14.40
CA PRO A 275 -3.54 -24.20 14.12
C PRO A 275 -4.42 -23.51 15.18
N GLU A 276 -4.05 -23.57 16.46
CA GLU A 276 -4.81 -22.95 17.54
C GLU A 276 -4.82 -21.42 17.42
N ILE A 277 -3.68 -20.80 17.11
CA ILE A 277 -3.61 -19.35 16.92
C ILE A 277 -4.37 -18.92 15.65
N LYS A 278 -4.29 -19.72 14.57
CA LYS A 278 -5.08 -19.47 13.35
C LYS A 278 -6.58 -19.54 13.65
N GLU A 279 -7.01 -20.48 14.47
CA GLU A 279 -8.41 -20.63 14.86
C GLU A 279 -8.91 -19.45 15.70
N ILE A 280 -8.08 -18.88 16.58
CA ILE A 280 -8.40 -17.63 17.30
C ILE A 280 -8.70 -16.49 16.30
N ALA A 281 -7.91 -16.35 15.24
CA ALA A 281 -8.14 -15.34 14.22
C ALA A 281 -9.43 -15.59 13.41
N ILE A 282 -9.73 -16.86 13.09
CA ILE A 282 -10.97 -17.24 12.40
C ILE A 282 -12.19 -16.95 13.30
N ASN A 283 -12.13 -17.30 14.57
CA ASN A 283 -13.21 -17.03 15.53
C ASN A 283 -13.39 -15.53 15.76
N ALA A 284 -12.31 -14.75 15.74
CA ALA A 284 -12.39 -13.29 15.78
C ALA A 284 -13.19 -12.72 14.60
N ALA A 285 -13.00 -13.25 13.39
CA ALA A 285 -13.78 -12.85 12.22
C ALA A 285 -15.25 -13.25 12.36
N LYS A 286 -15.53 -14.50 12.79
CA LYS A 286 -16.89 -15.03 13.00
C LYS A 286 -17.67 -14.29 14.08
N ALA A 287 -17.00 -13.75 15.10
CA ALA A 287 -17.62 -12.98 16.16
C ALA A 287 -18.36 -11.74 15.64
N ILE A 288 -17.97 -11.21 14.47
CA ILE A 288 -18.61 -10.06 13.85
C ILE A 288 -19.62 -10.53 12.79
N PRO A 289 -20.94 -10.31 12.99
CA PRO A 289 -21.96 -10.83 12.08
C PRO A 289 -21.78 -10.37 10.62
N GLY A 290 -21.68 -11.33 9.69
CA GLY A 290 -21.53 -11.09 8.26
C GLY A 290 -20.13 -10.63 7.82
N LEU A 291 -19.13 -10.61 8.72
CA LEU A 291 -17.75 -10.27 8.36
C LEU A 291 -17.06 -11.46 7.68
N ILE A 292 -17.23 -11.56 6.38
CA ILE A 292 -16.67 -12.68 5.59
C ILE A 292 -15.16 -12.54 5.29
N GLN A 293 -14.58 -11.35 5.46
CA GLN A 293 -13.15 -11.12 5.27
C GLN A 293 -12.67 -9.95 6.12
N CYS A 294 -11.46 -10.08 6.67
CA CYS A 294 -10.86 -9.03 7.49
C CYS A 294 -9.36 -9.23 7.66
N GLY A 295 -8.70 -8.17 8.13
CA GLY A 295 -7.39 -8.27 8.76
C GLY A 295 -7.57 -8.28 10.26
N VAL A 296 -7.09 -9.32 10.91
CA VAL A 296 -7.10 -9.49 12.37
C VAL A 296 -5.71 -9.14 12.87
N ASP A 297 -5.61 -8.13 13.73
CA ASP A 297 -4.38 -7.78 14.40
C ASP A 297 -4.36 -8.40 15.78
N MET A 298 -3.28 -9.09 16.10
CA MET A 298 -3.18 -9.87 17.33
C MET A 298 -1.77 -9.85 17.89
N MET A 299 -1.68 -9.90 19.21
CA MET A 299 -0.42 -10.19 19.89
C MET A 299 -0.32 -11.69 20.11
N VAL A 300 0.82 -12.27 19.76
CA VAL A 300 1.07 -13.71 19.84
C VAL A 300 2.27 -13.97 20.75
N ASP A 301 2.04 -14.71 21.81
CA ASP A 301 3.05 -15.35 22.63
C ASP A 301 3.24 -16.77 22.10
N LYS A 302 4.24 -16.94 21.23
CA LYS A 302 4.55 -18.23 20.58
C LYS A 302 4.98 -19.29 21.60
N GLU A 303 5.70 -18.91 22.65
CA GLU A 303 6.21 -19.84 23.65
C GLU A 303 5.08 -20.47 24.45
N ARG A 304 4.05 -19.68 24.77
CA ARG A 304 2.87 -20.15 25.51
C ARG A 304 1.72 -20.60 24.62
N ASN A 305 1.88 -20.53 23.30
CA ASN A 305 0.82 -20.74 22.31
C ASN A 305 -0.46 -19.94 22.64
N LYS A 306 -0.30 -18.68 23.04
CA LYS A 306 -1.40 -17.78 23.40
C LYS A 306 -1.45 -16.60 22.46
N ALA A 307 -2.66 -16.13 22.17
CA ALA A 307 -2.84 -14.89 21.44
C ALA A 307 -4.03 -14.09 21.96
N VAL A 308 -3.99 -12.77 21.75
CA VAL A 308 -5.10 -11.86 22.02
C VAL A 308 -5.34 -10.95 20.83
N ILE A 309 -6.60 -10.71 20.50
CA ILE A 309 -7.03 -9.82 19.42
C ILE A 309 -6.92 -8.37 19.88
N LEU A 310 -6.27 -7.53 19.07
CA LEU A 310 -6.09 -6.11 19.31
C LEU A 310 -7.10 -5.26 18.53
N GLU A 311 -7.29 -5.57 17.25
CA GLU A 311 -8.20 -4.87 16.34
C GLU A 311 -8.64 -5.81 15.20
N ILE A 312 -9.82 -5.53 14.65
CA ILE A 312 -10.33 -6.17 13.43
C ILE A 312 -10.56 -5.10 12.38
N ASN A 313 -9.88 -5.23 11.24
CA ASN A 313 -9.97 -4.33 10.12
C ASN A 313 -10.84 -4.95 9.02
N SER A 314 -12.04 -4.41 8.78
CA SER A 314 -12.92 -4.87 7.69
C SER A 314 -12.42 -4.52 6.29
N ARG A 315 -11.53 -3.52 6.16
CA ARG A 315 -10.90 -3.11 4.90
C ARG A 315 -9.37 -3.10 5.02
N PRO A 316 -8.75 -4.27 5.21
CA PRO A 316 -7.31 -4.36 5.46
C PRO A 316 -6.50 -4.07 4.19
N HIS A 317 -5.35 -3.43 4.34
CA HIS A 317 -4.38 -3.36 3.26
C HIS A 317 -3.66 -4.71 3.14
N ILE A 318 -3.54 -5.22 1.90
CA ILE A 318 -2.95 -6.55 1.64
C ILE A 318 -1.50 -6.46 1.17
N THR A 319 -0.97 -5.25 0.92
CA THR A 319 0.36 -5.05 0.30
C THR A 319 1.49 -5.75 1.03
N ALA A 320 1.44 -5.82 2.37
CA ALA A 320 2.46 -6.47 3.17
C ALA A 320 2.44 -8.01 3.05
N HIS A 321 1.29 -8.59 2.68
CA HIS A 321 1.20 -10.02 2.33
C HIS A 321 1.70 -10.26 0.89
N LEU A 322 1.51 -9.31 -0.02
CA LEU A 322 1.94 -9.44 -1.43
C LEU A 322 3.44 -9.21 -1.62
N PHE A 323 4.01 -8.28 -0.85
CA PHE A 323 5.40 -7.86 -0.96
C PHE A 323 6.06 -7.84 0.43
N PRO A 324 6.16 -9.00 1.13
CA PRO A 324 6.88 -9.06 2.39
C PRO A 324 8.37 -8.73 2.16
N MET A 325 9.01 -8.20 3.19
CA MET A 325 10.45 -7.96 3.18
C MET A 325 11.27 -9.22 3.45
N GLU A 326 10.67 -10.21 4.10
CA GLU A 326 11.27 -11.52 4.36
C GLU A 326 10.16 -12.59 4.30
N GLY A 327 10.46 -13.77 3.78
CA GLY A 327 9.50 -14.88 3.68
C GLY A 327 8.76 -14.95 2.33
N GLN A 328 7.60 -15.62 2.32
CA GLN A 328 6.85 -15.94 1.11
C GLN A 328 5.64 -15.01 0.93
N ALA A 329 5.47 -14.43 -0.26
CA ALA A 329 4.27 -13.68 -0.58
C ALA A 329 3.02 -14.57 -0.61
N ARG A 330 1.89 -14.02 -0.14
CA ARG A 330 0.59 -14.70 -0.08
C ARG A 330 -0.37 -14.08 -1.07
N ASP A 331 -0.97 -14.92 -1.91
CA ASP A 331 -1.88 -14.50 -2.98
C ASP A 331 -3.29 -14.21 -2.44
N ILE A 332 -3.38 -13.12 -1.68
CA ILE A 332 -4.65 -12.62 -1.13
C ILE A 332 -5.65 -12.25 -2.23
N PRO A 333 -5.27 -11.58 -3.34
CA PRO A 333 -6.17 -11.30 -4.47
C PRO A 333 -6.85 -12.56 -5.00
N LYS A 334 -6.08 -13.63 -5.25
CA LYS A 334 -6.64 -14.91 -5.69
C LYS A 334 -7.66 -15.46 -4.70
N ALA A 335 -7.36 -15.42 -3.40
CA ALA A 335 -8.28 -15.90 -2.37
C ALA A 335 -9.59 -15.10 -2.31
N ILE A 336 -9.52 -13.77 -2.45
CA ILE A 336 -10.70 -12.90 -2.53
C ILE A 336 -11.54 -13.27 -3.75
N ILE A 337 -10.93 -13.33 -4.94
CA ILE A 337 -11.66 -13.63 -6.18
C ILE A 337 -12.23 -15.06 -6.17
N ASP A 338 -11.50 -16.04 -5.63
CA ASP A 338 -11.97 -17.41 -5.43
C ASP A 338 -13.22 -17.50 -4.54
N TYR A 339 -13.37 -16.58 -3.58
CA TYR A 339 -14.50 -16.54 -2.66
C TYR A 339 -15.73 -15.88 -3.29
N TYR A 340 -15.55 -14.72 -3.94
CA TYR A 340 -16.65 -13.96 -4.54
C TYR A 340 -17.12 -14.57 -5.87
N PHE A 341 -16.22 -15.22 -6.62
CA PHE A 341 -16.49 -15.81 -7.93
C PHE A 341 -16.00 -17.26 -7.98
N PRO A 342 -16.59 -18.19 -7.20
CA PRO A 342 -16.07 -19.56 -7.06
C PRO A 342 -16.03 -20.34 -8.39
N ASN A 343 -16.92 -20.01 -9.33
CA ASN A 343 -17.00 -20.63 -10.66
C ASN A 343 -15.88 -20.20 -11.62
N THR A 344 -14.94 -19.36 -11.18
CA THR A 344 -13.82 -18.85 -12.01
C THR A 344 -12.48 -19.50 -11.65
N LYS A 345 -12.47 -20.45 -10.70
CA LYS A 345 -11.24 -21.14 -10.22
C LYS A 345 -10.57 -21.98 -11.31
N SER A 346 -11.37 -22.56 -12.21
CA SER A 346 -10.92 -23.44 -13.30
C SER A 346 -10.41 -22.70 -14.54
N ASP A 347 -10.70 -21.40 -14.65
CA ASP A 347 -10.63 -20.67 -15.92
C ASP A 347 -9.34 -19.82 -16.04
N TYR A 348 -8.45 -19.88 -15.04
CA TYR A 348 -7.18 -19.18 -15.05
C TYR A 348 -6.07 -20.06 -15.63
N ASP A 349 -5.83 -19.91 -16.92
CA ASP A 349 -4.71 -20.51 -17.63
C ASP A 349 -3.41 -19.79 -17.24
N LYS A 350 -2.59 -20.45 -16.41
CA LYS A 350 -1.32 -19.93 -15.90
C LYS A 350 -0.26 -19.78 -16.98
N ASP A 351 -0.45 -20.43 -18.14
CA ASP A 351 0.48 -20.38 -19.25
C ASP A 351 0.20 -19.20 -20.19
N GLN A 352 -0.86 -18.42 -19.92
CA GLN A 352 -1.15 -17.19 -20.67
C GLN A 352 -0.13 -16.10 -20.34
N PRO A 353 0.25 -15.29 -21.36
CA PRO A 353 0.97 -14.05 -21.15
C PRO A 353 0.37 -13.14 -20.07
N LEU A 354 1.25 -12.56 -19.25
CA LEU A 354 0.86 -11.63 -18.21
C LEU A 354 0.40 -10.30 -18.83
N LEU A 355 -0.90 -10.05 -18.88
CA LEU A 355 -1.45 -8.76 -19.28
C LEU A 355 -1.73 -7.86 -18.07
N ASN A 356 -1.64 -6.54 -18.24
CA ASN A 356 -2.08 -5.54 -17.26
C ASN A 356 -2.84 -4.38 -17.93
N PHE A 357 -3.38 -3.44 -17.17
CA PHE A 357 -4.17 -2.32 -17.71
C PHE A 357 -3.69 -0.96 -17.21
N ASP A 358 -4.04 0.10 -17.94
CA ASP A 358 -3.62 1.47 -17.64
C ASP A 358 -4.35 2.08 -16.44
N PHE A 359 -3.85 1.80 -15.23
CA PHE A 359 -4.39 2.40 -14.02
C PHE A 359 -4.13 3.90 -13.91
N LYS A 360 -3.05 4.40 -14.51
CA LYS A 360 -2.70 5.82 -14.50
C LYS A 360 -3.78 6.63 -15.20
N HIS A 361 -4.20 6.18 -16.39
CA HIS A 361 -5.27 6.81 -17.15
C HIS A 361 -6.59 6.86 -16.36
N VAL A 362 -6.93 5.78 -15.66
CA VAL A 362 -8.12 5.73 -14.77
C VAL A 362 -8.02 6.82 -13.71
N TYR A 363 -6.89 6.89 -13.02
CA TYR A 363 -6.65 7.87 -11.95
C TYR A 363 -6.71 9.31 -12.47
N GLU A 364 -5.98 9.63 -13.55
CA GLU A 364 -5.92 10.96 -14.15
C GLU A 364 -7.30 11.43 -14.63
N THR A 365 -8.07 10.54 -15.27
CA THR A 365 -9.42 10.83 -15.76
C THR A 365 -10.38 11.20 -14.62
N PHE A 366 -10.29 10.49 -13.49
CA PHE A 366 -11.07 10.81 -12.30
C PHE A 366 -10.62 12.10 -11.61
N GLN A 367 -9.31 12.34 -11.48
CA GLN A 367 -8.79 13.58 -10.90
C GLN A 367 -9.15 14.81 -11.74
N ALA A 368 -9.19 14.67 -13.07
CA ALA A 368 -9.63 15.72 -13.98
C ALA A 368 -11.17 15.92 -13.96
N GLY A 369 -11.92 15.02 -13.33
CA GLY A 369 -13.39 15.06 -13.27
C GLY A 369 -14.07 14.74 -14.60
N ILE A 370 -13.35 14.11 -15.53
CA ILE A 370 -13.78 13.78 -16.90
C ILE A 370 -14.83 12.66 -16.86
N ALA A 371 -14.60 11.63 -16.04
CA ALA A 371 -15.50 10.50 -15.87
C ALA A 371 -15.92 10.33 -14.40
N LYS A 372 -17.02 9.60 -14.18
CA LYS A 372 -17.38 9.01 -12.88
C LYS A 372 -17.29 7.49 -12.88
N GLU A 373 -17.27 6.87 -14.06
CA GLU A 373 -17.12 5.44 -14.26
C GLU A 373 -16.23 5.22 -15.48
N ILE A 374 -15.35 4.21 -15.41
CA ILE A 374 -14.47 3.77 -16.48
C ILE A 374 -14.53 2.24 -16.48
N THR A 375 -15.09 1.63 -17.52
CA THR A 375 -14.94 0.16 -17.73
C THR A 375 -13.49 -0.11 -18.14
N ILE A 376 -12.92 -1.30 -18.01
CA ILE A 376 -11.61 -1.70 -18.57
C ILE A 376 -11.85 -2.67 -19.74
N PRO A 377 -11.07 -2.67 -20.85
CA PRO A 377 -11.38 -3.56 -21.95
C PRO A 377 -11.21 -4.98 -21.47
N ASN A 378 -12.09 -5.86 -21.90
CA ASN A 378 -11.95 -7.26 -21.54
C ASN A 378 -10.61 -7.80 -22.03
N ILE A 379 -10.01 -8.69 -21.23
CA ILE A 379 -8.82 -9.42 -21.66
C ILE A 379 -9.14 -10.20 -22.95
N PRO A 380 -8.22 -10.22 -23.94
CA PRO A 380 -8.43 -11.03 -25.13
C PRO A 380 -8.62 -12.50 -24.79
N THR A 381 -9.45 -13.20 -25.57
CA THR A 381 -9.73 -14.62 -25.40
C THR A 381 -8.89 -15.47 -26.37
N GLY A 382 -8.64 -16.73 -25.98
CA GLY A 382 -7.84 -17.67 -26.75
C GLY A 382 -6.39 -17.79 -26.27
N LYS A 383 -5.62 -18.70 -26.87
CA LYS A 383 -4.20 -18.89 -26.55
C LYS A 383 -3.38 -17.72 -27.12
N MET A 384 -2.77 -16.95 -26.23
CA MET A 384 -1.89 -15.84 -26.60
C MET A 384 -0.42 -16.23 -26.47
N ILE A 385 0.43 -15.60 -27.28
CA ILE A 385 1.87 -15.65 -27.16
C ILE A 385 2.44 -14.24 -27.07
N SER A 386 3.60 -14.10 -26.45
CA SER A 386 4.34 -12.85 -26.37
C SER A 386 5.70 -12.99 -27.04
N ARG A 387 6.05 -12.01 -27.87
CA ARG A 387 7.32 -11.95 -28.62
C ARG A 387 7.91 -10.56 -28.56
N GLN A 388 9.23 -10.51 -28.58
CA GLN A 388 10.02 -9.30 -28.75
C GLN A 388 10.74 -9.38 -30.10
N PHE A 389 10.59 -8.35 -30.92
CA PHE A 389 11.33 -8.14 -32.15
C PHE A 389 12.33 -7.00 -31.93
N GLU A 390 13.62 -7.31 -31.94
CA GLU A 390 14.68 -6.31 -31.98
C GLU A 390 14.99 -5.95 -33.44
N ILE A 391 14.65 -4.73 -33.81
CA ILE A 391 14.73 -4.21 -35.18
C ILE A 391 15.97 -3.33 -35.28
N ASN A 392 16.84 -3.63 -36.24
CA ASN A 392 17.97 -2.78 -36.63
C ASN A 392 17.73 -2.24 -38.04
N GLY A 393 17.94 -0.95 -38.25
CA GLY A 393 17.61 -0.29 -39.50
C GLY A 393 17.77 1.23 -39.45
N ASP A 394 17.60 1.90 -40.58
CA ASP A 394 17.63 3.37 -40.69
C ASP A 394 16.21 3.96 -40.71
N GLY A 395 16.07 5.22 -40.33
CA GLY A 395 14.78 5.92 -40.31
C GLY A 395 13.82 5.48 -39.21
N LEU A 396 14.30 4.76 -38.18
CA LEU A 396 13.49 4.27 -37.04
C LEU A 396 13.13 5.41 -36.06
N ASP A 397 12.42 6.42 -36.54
CA ASP A 397 12.01 7.60 -35.80
C ASP A 397 10.56 7.51 -35.27
N LEU A 398 10.01 8.63 -34.81
CA LEU A 398 8.65 8.68 -34.27
C LEU A 398 7.58 8.31 -35.31
N ASN A 399 7.82 8.52 -36.60
CA ASN A 399 6.88 8.13 -37.65
C ASN A 399 6.87 6.61 -37.82
N PHE A 400 8.04 5.97 -37.76
CA PHE A 400 8.13 4.51 -37.69
C PHE A 400 7.40 3.96 -36.47
N GLU A 401 7.62 4.53 -35.29
CA GLU A 401 6.93 4.13 -34.05
C GLU A 401 5.40 4.25 -34.16
N LYS A 402 4.91 5.36 -34.72
CA LYS A 402 3.47 5.60 -34.99
C LYS A 402 2.92 4.60 -36.01
N TRP A 403 3.68 4.27 -37.04
CA TRP A 403 3.29 3.29 -38.05
C TRP A 403 3.20 1.88 -37.44
N VAL A 404 4.21 1.41 -36.70
CA VAL A 404 4.18 0.12 -35.98
C VAL A 404 2.98 0.07 -35.05
N ARG A 405 2.74 1.14 -34.26
CA ARG A 405 1.57 1.22 -33.39
C ARG A 405 0.26 1.05 -34.16
N LYS A 406 0.12 1.68 -35.33
CA LYS A 406 -1.07 1.52 -36.18
C LYS A 406 -1.25 0.07 -36.61
N GLN A 407 -0.21 -0.56 -37.14
CA GLN A 407 -0.26 -1.97 -37.60
C GLN A 407 -0.62 -2.93 -36.46
N SER A 408 0.05 -2.81 -35.31
CA SER A 408 -0.22 -3.65 -34.13
C SER A 408 -1.67 -3.52 -33.67
N LYS A 409 -2.22 -2.31 -33.71
CA LYS A 409 -3.58 -2.03 -33.30
C LYS A 409 -4.63 -2.58 -34.25
N ASP A 410 -4.38 -2.49 -35.57
CA ASP A 410 -5.23 -3.09 -36.60
C ASP A 410 -5.27 -4.63 -36.46
N LEU A 411 -4.19 -5.21 -35.95
CA LEU A 411 -4.07 -6.64 -35.60
C LEU A 411 -4.57 -6.98 -34.18
N LYS A 412 -5.07 -6.01 -33.41
CA LYS A 412 -5.50 -6.16 -32.01
C LYS A 412 -4.41 -6.73 -31.09
N LEU A 413 -3.15 -6.43 -31.37
CA LEU A 413 -2.02 -6.79 -30.53
C LEU A 413 -1.90 -5.81 -29.36
N SER A 414 -1.59 -6.35 -28.19
CA SER A 414 -1.15 -5.58 -27.03
C SER A 414 0.38 -5.54 -27.01
N GLY A 415 1.01 -4.50 -26.46
CA GLY A 415 2.45 -4.36 -26.62
C GLY A 415 2.99 -2.96 -26.46
N PHE A 416 4.24 -2.80 -26.85
CA PHE A 416 4.87 -1.51 -26.97
C PHE A 416 5.98 -1.52 -28.00
N ILE A 417 6.32 -0.34 -28.52
CA ILE A 417 7.58 -0.08 -29.21
C ILE A 417 8.44 0.84 -28.35
N GLU A 418 9.73 0.53 -28.26
CA GLU A 418 10.73 1.31 -27.53
C GLU A 418 11.96 1.52 -28.40
N ARG A 419 12.36 2.78 -28.57
CA ARG A 419 13.57 3.10 -29.31
C ARG A 419 14.79 2.97 -28.40
N ILE A 420 15.67 2.02 -28.72
CA ILE A 420 16.90 1.75 -27.97
C ILE A 420 18.04 2.67 -28.45
N GLY A 421 18.08 2.99 -29.74
CA GLY A 421 19.13 3.81 -30.34
C GLY A 421 18.67 4.49 -31.62
N LYS A 422 19.58 5.19 -32.31
CA LYS A 422 19.23 5.85 -33.58
C LYS A 422 18.74 4.86 -34.63
N GLU A 423 19.38 3.70 -34.71
CA GLU A 423 19.16 2.66 -35.71
C GLU A 423 18.58 1.37 -35.10
N LYS A 424 18.11 1.43 -33.84
CA LYS A 424 17.63 0.24 -33.12
C LYS A 424 16.35 0.51 -32.35
N SER A 425 15.35 -0.35 -32.56
CA SER A 425 14.08 -0.33 -31.84
C SER A 425 13.70 -1.73 -31.35
N SER A 426 12.93 -1.81 -30.27
CA SER A 426 12.36 -3.05 -29.76
C SER A 426 10.84 -2.97 -29.82
N VAL A 427 10.23 -3.96 -30.46
CA VAL A 427 8.77 -4.11 -30.55
C VAL A 427 8.38 -5.35 -29.76
N VAL A 428 7.65 -5.15 -28.66
CA VAL A 428 7.05 -6.23 -27.88
C VAL A 428 5.58 -6.33 -28.23
N VAL A 429 5.12 -7.52 -28.58
CA VAL A 429 3.71 -7.79 -28.91
C VAL A 429 3.20 -9.02 -28.16
N THR A 430 1.91 -8.99 -27.84
CA THR A 430 1.14 -10.06 -27.21
C THR A 430 -0.20 -10.18 -27.92
N GLY A 431 -0.55 -11.40 -28.32
CA GLY A 431 -1.83 -11.70 -28.95
C GLY A 431 -1.85 -13.13 -29.49
N THR A 432 -2.84 -13.46 -30.33
CA THR A 432 -2.89 -14.78 -30.98
C THR A 432 -1.65 -15.03 -31.83
N GLU A 433 -1.20 -16.28 -31.92
CA GLU A 433 -0.05 -16.67 -32.73
C GLU A 433 -0.13 -16.15 -34.18
N LYS A 434 -1.31 -16.27 -34.81
CA LYS A 434 -1.57 -15.74 -36.15
C LYS A 434 -1.34 -14.23 -36.26
N ALA A 435 -1.76 -13.45 -35.27
CA ALA A 435 -1.59 -12.00 -35.27
C ALA A 435 -0.12 -11.60 -35.04
N VAL A 436 0.58 -12.31 -34.16
CA VAL A 436 2.00 -12.09 -33.88
C VAL A 436 2.87 -12.44 -35.09
N GLN A 437 2.54 -13.53 -35.80
CA GLN A 437 3.22 -13.84 -37.06
C GLN A 437 2.95 -12.77 -38.13
N LYS A 438 1.70 -12.31 -38.25
CA LYS A 438 1.34 -11.29 -39.24
C LYS A 438 2.05 -9.96 -39.01
N ILE A 439 2.25 -9.50 -37.77
CA ILE A 439 3.03 -8.27 -37.53
C ILE A 439 4.51 -8.48 -37.88
N LYS A 440 5.08 -9.67 -37.61
CA LYS A 440 6.45 -10.00 -38.03
C LYS A 440 6.60 -9.92 -39.54
N ASP A 441 5.65 -10.48 -40.28
CA ASP A 441 5.66 -10.44 -41.75
C ASP A 441 5.54 -9.00 -42.27
N ILE A 442 4.70 -8.17 -41.65
CA ILE A 442 4.58 -6.74 -41.97
C ILE A 442 5.91 -6.00 -41.73
N LEU A 443 6.61 -6.30 -40.63
CA LEU A 443 7.90 -5.70 -40.32
C LEU A 443 9.00 -6.16 -41.28
N LEU A 444 9.01 -7.43 -41.69
CA LEU A 444 9.99 -7.97 -42.63
C LEU A 444 9.82 -7.44 -44.05
N ASN A 445 8.58 -7.17 -44.47
CA ASN A 445 8.24 -6.73 -45.82
C ASN A 445 7.86 -5.25 -45.88
N VAL A 446 8.45 -4.43 -45.00
CA VAL A 446 8.31 -2.98 -45.08
C VAL A 446 8.83 -2.50 -46.44
N ASP A 447 7.95 -1.86 -47.20
CA ASP A 447 8.29 -1.14 -48.41
C ASP A 447 7.99 0.35 -48.18
N SER A 448 9.04 1.11 -47.85
CA SER A 448 8.93 2.51 -47.43
C SER A 448 10.23 3.26 -47.72
N ASP A 449 10.12 4.38 -48.42
CA ASP A 449 11.26 5.30 -48.62
C ASP A 449 11.73 5.97 -47.31
N ASN A 450 10.92 5.91 -46.25
CA ASN A 450 11.17 6.64 -45.00
C ASN A 450 11.91 5.83 -43.93
N TYR A 451 11.96 4.50 -44.03
CA TYR A 451 12.65 3.65 -43.06
C TYR A 451 13.01 2.30 -43.68
N VAL A 452 14.24 1.86 -43.42
CA VAL A 452 14.83 0.64 -43.98
C VAL A 452 15.14 -0.32 -42.85
N ILE A 453 14.52 -1.50 -42.85
CA ILE A 453 14.81 -2.54 -41.87
C ILE A 453 15.90 -3.46 -42.42
N ILE A 454 17.02 -3.55 -41.70
CA ILE A 454 18.17 -4.37 -42.07
C ILE A 454 18.07 -5.76 -41.44
N LYS A 455 17.68 -5.83 -40.16
CA LYS A 455 17.67 -7.07 -39.40
C LYS A 455 16.57 -7.06 -38.34
N ILE A 456 15.91 -8.20 -38.16
CA ILE A 456 15.00 -8.45 -37.04
C ILE A 456 15.46 -9.70 -36.29
N ASP A 457 15.72 -9.56 -34.99
CA ASP A 457 15.96 -10.67 -34.08
C ASP A 457 14.70 -10.92 -33.22
N GLU A 458 14.18 -12.15 -33.24
CA GLU A 458 13.00 -12.53 -32.44
C GLU A 458 13.41 -13.23 -31.14
N LYS A 459 12.74 -12.88 -30.05
CA LYS A 459 12.90 -13.51 -28.73
C LYS A 459 11.55 -13.75 -28.07
N GLU A 460 11.48 -14.76 -27.21
CA GLU A 460 10.33 -14.92 -26.32
C GLU A 460 10.29 -13.79 -25.28
N TRP A 461 9.07 -13.35 -24.94
CA TRP A 461 8.86 -12.32 -23.92
C TRP A 461 7.99 -12.91 -22.80
N ASN A 462 8.49 -12.84 -21.57
CA ASN A 462 7.85 -13.43 -20.39
C ASN A 462 7.44 -12.40 -19.32
N LYS A 463 7.65 -11.11 -19.59
CA LYS A 463 7.29 -10.02 -18.69
C LYS A 463 5.88 -9.50 -18.97
N PRO A 464 5.25 -8.82 -18.00
CA PRO A 464 3.93 -8.24 -18.21
C PRO A 464 3.87 -7.25 -19.38
N VAL A 465 2.74 -7.26 -20.10
CA VAL A 465 2.45 -6.33 -21.21
C VAL A 465 1.13 -5.61 -20.92
N LYS A 466 1.12 -4.29 -21.09
CA LYS A 466 -0.12 -3.51 -20.95
C LYS A 466 -1.04 -3.80 -22.13
N ILE A 467 -2.34 -3.94 -21.86
CA ILE A 467 -3.35 -4.07 -22.90
C ILE A 467 -3.32 -2.84 -23.82
N GLY A 468 -3.46 -3.08 -25.12
CA GLY A 468 -3.26 -2.09 -26.17
C GLY A 468 -1.78 -1.86 -26.50
N PHE A 469 -1.48 -0.90 -27.38
CA PHE A 469 -0.14 -0.73 -27.94
C PHE A 469 0.44 0.66 -27.67
N GLU A 470 1.56 0.70 -26.95
CA GLU A 470 2.22 1.93 -26.49
C GLU A 470 3.47 2.29 -27.30
N ILE A 471 3.80 3.58 -27.35
CA ILE A 471 5.11 4.06 -27.79
C ILE A 471 5.84 4.52 -26.54
N LYS A 472 6.90 3.81 -26.14
CA LYS A 472 7.76 4.21 -25.02
C LYS A 472 8.73 5.28 -25.52
N SER A 473 8.61 6.48 -24.97
CA SER A 473 9.51 7.60 -25.24
C SER A 473 10.12 8.14 -23.97
N ASP A 474 11.40 8.52 -23.99
CA ASP A 474 12.01 9.30 -22.91
C ASP A 474 11.25 10.61 -22.65
N GLU A 475 11.16 11.02 -21.37
CA GLU A 475 10.47 12.24 -20.93
C GLU A 475 10.94 13.51 -21.68
N SER A 476 12.19 13.54 -22.14
CA SER A 476 12.74 14.65 -22.93
C SER A 476 12.06 14.81 -24.30
N ARG A 477 11.66 13.72 -24.96
CA ARG A 477 10.88 13.74 -26.22
C ARG A 477 9.43 14.16 -26.01
N TRP A 478 8.86 13.85 -24.85
CA TRP A 478 7.49 14.24 -24.48
C TRP A 478 7.28 15.76 -24.47
N SER A 479 8.35 16.53 -24.24
CA SER A 479 8.32 18.00 -24.26
C SER A 479 8.23 18.60 -25.67
N LYS A 480 8.72 17.88 -26.69
CA LYS A 480 8.71 18.31 -28.11
C LYS A 480 7.48 17.83 -28.88
N ILE A 481 6.80 16.79 -28.38
CA ILE A 481 5.50 16.35 -28.89
C ILE A 481 4.46 17.39 -28.44
N ASN A 482 3.94 18.13 -29.42
CA ASN A 482 3.16 19.36 -29.28
C ASN A 482 2.14 19.39 -28.11
N LYS A 483 2.02 20.54 -27.44
CA LYS A 483 1.04 20.82 -26.35
C LYS A 483 -0.43 20.51 -26.72
N ASN A 484 -0.75 20.36 -28.01
CA ASN A 484 -2.09 20.07 -28.52
C ASN A 484 -2.36 18.59 -28.78
N GLU A 485 -1.34 17.71 -28.83
CA GLU A 485 -1.51 16.28 -29.14
C GLU A 485 -1.35 15.34 -27.92
N LYS A 486 -1.13 15.90 -26.72
CA LYS A 486 -1.00 15.09 -25.49
C LYS A 486 -2.20 14.18 -25.20
N GLY A 487 -3.38 14.50 -25.74
CA GLY A 487 -4.57 13.66 -25.61
C GLY A 487 -4.65 12.45 -26.56
N ALA A 488 -3.85 12.40 -27.63
CA ALA A 488 -3.97 11.38 -28.68
C ALA A 488 -2.95 10.22 -28.58
N LEU A 489 -1.93 10.36 -27.72
CA LEU A 489 -0.83 9.41 -27.57
C LEU A 489 -0.71 8.81 -26.15
N GLN A 490 -1.81 8.84 -25.38
CA GLN A 490 -1.98 8.18 -24.06
C GLN A 490 -3.11 7.14 -24.02
N ASP A 491 -3.56 6.63 -25.17
CA ASP A 491 -4.70 5.70 -25.23
C ASP A 491 -4.23 4.33 -25.76
N GLY A 492 -3.60 3.53 -24.91
CA GLY A 492 -3.21 2.13 -25.17
C GLY A 492 -4.44 1.25 -25.44
N TYR A 493 -5.02 1.44 -26.62
CA TYR A 493 -6.34 1.02 -27.09
C TYR A 493 -7.29 0.36 -26.09
N TYR A 494 -7.93 1.27 -25.36
CA TYR A 494 -9.19 1.24 -24.61
C TYR A 494 -9.13 1.04 -23.09
N PRO A 495 -10.00 1.74 -22.34
CA PRO A 495 -11.46 1.52 -22.33
C PRO A 495 -12.47 2.68 -22.37
N VAL A 496 -13.51 2.40 -23.17
CA VAL A 496 -14.97 2.71 -23.18
C VAL A 496 -15.48 4.13 -22.83
N HIS A 497 -16.02 4.77 -23.87
CA HIS A 497 -17.10 5.79 -23.91
C HIS A 497 -17.29 6.74 -22.72
N LEU A 498 -16.87 7.99 -22.93
CA LEU A 498 -17.43 9.15 -22.22
C LEU A 498 -18.73 9.57 -22.90
N LYS A 499 -19.90 9.24 -22.33
CA LYS A 499 -21.14 9.92 -22.71
C LYS A 499 -21.19 11.31 -22.05
N GLN A 500 -20.71 12.28 -22.83
CA GLN A 500 -20.88 13.74 -22.81
C GLN A 500 -20.44 14.60 -21.59
N PRO A 501 -19.93 15.82 -21.87
CA PRO A 501 -19.43 16.74 -20.86
C PRO A 501 -20.56 17.49 -20.13
N ALA A 502 -20.60 17.40 -18.81
CA ALA A 502 -21.18 18.46 -18.01
C ALA A 502 -20.20 19.65 -17.98
N THR A 503 -20.54 20.69 -18.74
CA THR A 503 -19.89 22.01 -18.76
C THR A 503 -19.49 22.48 -17.35
N LYS A 504 -18.23 22.92 -17.17
CA LYS A 504 -17.80 23.99 -16.23
C LYS A 504 -16.28 24.22 -16.21
N THR A 505 -15.74 24.78 -17.28
CA THR A 505 -14.38 25.35 -17.35
C THR A 505 -14.38 26.79 -16.84
N THR A 506 -14.15 27.01 -15.54
CA THR A 506 -13.59 28.30 -15.02
C THR A 506 -13.27 28.29 -13.51
N LYS A 507 -14.00 27.53 -12.67
CA LYS A 507 -13.85 27.60 -11.20
C LYS A 507 -12.60 26.89 -10.64
N VAL A 508 -12.09 25.85 -11.31
CA VAL A 508 -10.95 25.04 -10.81
C VAL A 508 -9.63 25.82 -10.84
N LYS A 509 -9.39 26.63 -11.89
CA LYS A 509 -8.18 27.47 -11.98
C LYS A 509 -8.09 28.56 -10.90
N LYS A 510 -9.23 29.03 -10.35
CA LYS A 510 -9.25 30.00 -9.23
C LYS A 510 -8.99 29.34 -7.86
N ARG A 511 -9.35 28.06 -7.66
CA ARG A 511 -9.16 27.36 -6.38
C ARG A 511 -7.69 26.96 -6.14
N ASN A 512 -7.00 26.43 -7.15
CA ASN A 512 -5.59 26.03 -7.00
C ASN A 512 -4.67 27.24 -6.73
N LYS A 513 -4.99 28.42 -7.27
CA LYS A 513 -4.25 29.66 -6.97
C LYS A 513 -4.50 30.19 -5.56
N LYS A 514 -5.64 29.90 -4.93
CA LYS A 514 -5.94 30.34 -3.56
C LYS A 514 -5.26 29.41 -2.53
N GLN A 515 -5.33 28.10 -2.74
CA GLN A 515 -4.73 27.10 -1.85
C GLN A 515 -3.18 27.18 -1.82
N VAL A 516 -2.55 27.39 -2.97
CA VAL A 516 -1.08 27.62 -3.04
C VAL A 516 -0.67 28.96 -2.42
N LYS A 517 -1.55 29.95 -2.37
CA LYS A 517 -1.29 31.23 -1.67
C LYS A 517 -1.44 31.10 -0.16
N ASP A 518 -2.43 30.34 0.30
CA ASP A 518 -2.69 30.10 1.73
C ASP A 518 -1.56 29.25 2.35
N ASP A 519 -1.10 28.19 1.69
CA ASP A 519 0.01 27.36 2.18
C ASP A 519 1.34 28.13 2.26
N ASN A 520 1.61 28.99 1.27
CA ASN A 520 2.77 29.88 1.31
C ASN A 520 2.65 30.97 2.38
N TYR A 521 1.43 31.45 2.68
CA TYR A 521 1.18 32.41 3.76
C TYR A 521 1.46 31.83 5.15
N TYR A 522 0.93 30.63 5.46
CA TYR A 522 1.17 29.98 6.76
C TYR A 522 2.63 29.57 6.96
N LYS A 523 3.30 29.10 5.89
CA LYS A 523 4.71 28.76 5.92
C LYS A 523 5.58 30.00 6.21
N LYS A 524 5.30 31.14 5.56
CA LYS A 524 6.02 32.40 5.78
C LYS A 524 5.80 32.95 7.21
N LYS A 525 4.58 32.83 7.76
CA LYS A 525 4.25 33.25 9.13
C LYS A 525 4.92 32.37 10.19
N TYR A 526 4.98 31.05 9.96
CA TYR A 526 5.71 30.11 10.82
C TYR A 526 7.20 30.43 10.87
N TYR A 527 7.84 30.66 9.72
CA TYR A 527 9.26 31.03 9.66
C TYR A 527 9.55 32.40 10.26
N ALA A 528 8.62 33.35 10.18
CA ALA A 528 8.73 34.66 10.82
C ALA A 528 8.66 34.57 12.36
N VAL A 529 7.80 33.70 12.91
CA VAL A 529 7.67 33.50 14.37
C VAL A 529 8.91 32.85 14.98
N ILE A 530 9.46 31.80 14.35
CA ILE A 530 10.64 31.10 14.90
C ILE A 530 11.94 31.92 14.72
N ASN A 531 11.97 32.85 13.77
CA ASN A 531 13.10 33.72 13.53
C ASN A 531 12.99 35.11 14.15
N SER A 532 11.84 35.46 14.75
CA SER A 532 11.67 36.76 15.38
C SER A 532 12.64 36.93 16.55
N THR A 533 13.19 38.13 16.66
CA THR A 533 14.03 38.55 17.79
C THR A 533 13.29 38.39 19.11
N SER A 534 11.98 38.67 19.16
CA SER A 534 11.16 38.44 20.36
C SER A 534 11.10 36.97 20.79
N TRP A 535 11.00 36.02 19.86
CA TRP A 535 10.97 34.58 20.17
C TRP A 535 12.34 34.07 20.62
N LYS A 536 13.42 34.58 20.02
CA LYS A 536 14.80 34.23 20.39
C LYS A 536 15.21 34.85 21.73
N VAL A 537 14.83 36.11 21.99
CA VAL A 537 15.14 36.87 23.22
C VAL A 537 14.32 36.39 24.42
N THR A 538 13.09 35.89 24.22
CA THR A 538 12.27 35.31 25.30
C THR A 538 12.58 33.84 25.59
N LYS A 539 13.52 33.22 24.86
CA LYS A 539 13.93 31.81 25.06
C LYS A 539 14.56 31.55 26.45
N PRO A 540 15.40 32.43 27.03
CA PRO A 540 15.91 32.29 28.40
C PRO A 540 14.82 32.48 29.45
N LEU A 541 13.96 33.49 29.29
CA LEU A 541 12.80 33.72 30.18
C LEU A 541 11.82 32.55 30.19
N ARG A 542 11.61 31.88 29.05
CA ARG A 542 10.78 30.66 28.96
C ARG A 542 11.44 29.43 29.57
N LYS A 543 12.78 29.32 29.50
CA LYS A 543 13.53 28.30 30.24
C LYS A 543 13.49 28.57 31.75
N MET A 544 13.60 29.82 32.19
CA MET A 544 13.49 30.20 33.61
C MET A 544 12.07 30.03 34.16
N ALA A 545 11.02 30.34 33.39
CA ALA A 545 9.64 30.07 33.78
C ALA A 545 9.37 28.56 33.96
N ASN A 546 9.99 27.72 33.12
CA ASN A 546 9.93 26.25 33.29
C ASN A 546 10.81 25.73 34.42
N LEU A 547 11.89 26.44 34.79
CA LEU A 547 12.74 26.11 35.94
C LEU A 547 12.08 26.52 37.27
N MET A 548 11.47 27.71 37.34
CA MET A 548 10.68 28.18 38.48
C MET A 548 9.45 27.28 38.72
N LYS A 549 8.77 26.81 37.66
CA LYS A 549 7.69 25.82 37.78
C LYS A 549 8.16 24.46 38.33
N ARG A 550 9.45 24.11 38.20
CA ARG A 550 10.06 22.90 38.78
C ARG A 550 10.50 23.09 40.24
N ILE A 551 10.89 24.30 40.64
CA ILE A 551 11.34 24.59 42.01
C ILE A 551 10.15 24.77 42.97
N PHE A 552 9.05 25.38 42.53
CA PHE A 552 7.84 25.58 43.36
C PHE A 552 6.90 24.36 43.47
N LYS A 553 7.24 23.23 42.84
CA LYS A 553 6.51 21.94 42.97
C LYS A 553 7.26 20.89 43.80
N GLY A 554 8.40 21.24 44.39
CA GLY A 554 9.23 20.36 45.24
C GLY A 554 9.12 20.62 46.74
N GLY A 555 8.05 21.25 47.21
CA GLY A 555 7.86 21.63 48.61
C GLY A 555 6.40 21.71 48.99
N LYS A 556 5.70 20.58 48.90
CA LYS A 556 4.59 20.12 49.76
C LYS A 556 4.09 18.78 49.25
#